data_AF-A0A6A7SKF9-F1
#
_entry.id   AF-A0A6A7SKF9-F1
#
_cell.length_a   1.000
_cell.length_b   1.000
_cell.length_c   1.000
_cell.angle_alpha   90.00
_cell.angle_beta   90.00
_cell.angle_gamma   90.00
#
_symmetry.space_group_name_H-M   'P 1'
#
loop_
_entity.id
_entity.type
_entity.pdbx_description
1 polymer ?
#
loop_
_entity_poly.entity_id
_entity_poly.type
_entity_poly.pdbx_seq_one_letter_code
_entity_poly.pdbx_strand_id
1 'polypeptide(L)'
;MRRAETLSQHWIMLLALTVAAALAATVVPPPWLTPAVATLTLIKGRTVIDSFMGLRDASPLLRHTVDAWLAGVVALGLVVRLA
;
A
#
# COMPACT_ATOMS: atom_id res chain seq x y z
N MET A 1 11.67 21.83 8.92
CA MET A 1 12.47 21.07 7.92
C MET A 1 12.31 19.55 8.04
N ARG A 2 12.46 18.89 9.20
CA ARG A 2 12.37 17.40 9.33
C ARG A 2 11.08 16.75 8.80
N ARG A 3 9.91 17.41 8.90
CA ARG A 3 8.64 16.87 8.35
C ARG A 3 8.64 16.82 6.81
N ALA A 4 9.20 17.83 6.17
CA ALA A 4 9.27 17.87 4.70
C ALA A 4 10.24 16.81 4.17
N GLU A 5 11.38 16.62 4.84
CA GLU A 5 12.36 15.60 4.47
C GLU A 5 11.81 14.18 4.63
N THR A 6 11.10 13.91 5.73
CA THR A 6 10.41 12.62 5.92
C THR A 6 9.29 12.41 4.91
N LEU A 7 8.50 13.43 4.56
CA LEU A 7 7.51 13.34 3.48
C LEU A 7 8.16 13.02 2.13
N SER A 8 9.28 13.68 1.79
CA SER A 8 10.05 13.39 0.58
C SER A 8 10.56 11.95 0.55
N GLN A 9 11.04 11.41 1.68
CA GLN A 9 11.46 10.01 1.78
C GLN A 9 10.31 9.04 1.54
N HIS A 10 9.15 9.25 2.17
CA HIS A 10 7.98 8.40 1.92
C HIS A 10 7.51 8.50 0.47
N TRP A 11 7.61 9.69 -0.14
CA TRP A 11 7.25 9.90 -1.53
C TRP A 11 8.19 9.12 -2.47
N ILE A 12 9.50 9.19 -2.26
CA ILE A 12 10.49 8.41 -3.02
C ILE A 12 10.23 6.90 -2.85
N MET A 13 9.95 6.45 -1.62
CA MET A 13 9.59 5.06 -1.37
C MET A 13 8.32 4.64 -2.14
N LEU A 14 7.30 5.49 -2.19
CA LEU A 14 6.07 5.22 -2.95
C LEU A 14 6.33 5.10 -4.46
N LEU A 15 7.21 5.92 -5.03
CA LEU A 15 7.67 5.73 -6.41
C LEU A 15 8.39 4.40 -6.59
N ALA A 16 9.34 4.08 -5.70
CA ALA A 16 10.08 2.83 -5.80
C ALA A 16 9.14 1.62 -5.75
N LEU A 17 8.14 1.62 -4.86
CA LEU A 17 7.10 0.59 -4.80
C LEU A 17 6.24 0.56 -6.07
N THR A 18 6.10 1.67 -6.79
CA THR A 18 5.37 1.75 -8.07
C THR A 18 6.15 1.11 -9.20
N VAL A 19 7.43 1.42 -9.29
CA VAL A 19 8.34 0.75 -10.22
C VAL A 19 8.39 -0.75 -9.90
N ALA A 20 8.49 -1.13 -8.62
CA ALA A 20 8.49 -2.54 -8.20
C ALA A 20 7.21 -3.28 -8.61
N ALA A 21 6.03 -2.65 -8.47
CA ALA A 21 4.77 -3.25 -8.92
C ALA A 21 4.71 -3.42 -10.45
N ALA A 22 5.22 -2.45 -11.21
CA ALA A 22 5.31 -2.55 -12.67
C ALA A 22 6.29 -3.65 -13.10
N LEU A 23 7.45 -3.76 -12.45
CA LEU A 23 8.43 -4.82 -12.69
C LEU A 23 7.90 -6.19 -12.27
N ALA A 24 7.07 -6.27 -11.23
CA ALA A 24 6.47 -7.55 -10.82
C ALA A 24 5.70 -8.19 -11.97
N ALA A 25 5.01 -7.40 -12.81
CA ALA A 25 4.29 -7.90 -13.98
C ALA A 25 5.20 -8.54 -15.04
N THR A 26 6.52 -8.28 -15.03
CA THR A 26 7.46 -8.83 -16.01
C THR A 26 8.28 -9.99 -15.48
N VAL A 27 8.54 -10.05 -14.17
CA VAL A 27 9.45 -11.05 -13.57
C VAL A 27 8.75 -12.07 -12.65
N VAL A 28 7.57 -11.75 -12.11
CA VAL A 28 6.90 -12.63 -11.15
C VAL A 28 6.02 -13.64 -11.88
N PRO A 29 6.16 -14.94 -11.62
CA PRO A 29 5.33 -15.96 -12.24
C PRO A 29 3.83 -15.79 -11.92
N PRO A 30 2.92 -16.24 -12.81
CA PRO A 30 1.47 -16.04 -12.66
C PRO A 30 0.87 -16.39 -11.29
N PRO A 31 1.20 -17.52 -10.62
CA PRO A 31 0.60 -17.83 -9.32
C PRO A 31 1.03 -16.85 -8.21
N TRP A 32 2.17 -16.18 -8.37
CA TRP A 32 2.74 -15.26 -7.38
C TRP A 32 2.47 -13.79 -7.70
N LEU A 33 2.08 -13.46 -8.93
CA LEU A 33 1.89 -12.08 -9.37
C LEU A 33 0.80 -11.38 -8.55
N THR A 34 -0.37 -12.00 -8.45
CA THR A 34 -1.53 -11.47 -7.72
C THR A 34 -1.22 -11.21 -6.24
N PRO A 35 -0.67 -12.17 -5.45
CA PRO A 35 -0.32 -11.90 -4.06
C PRO A 35 0.83 -10.88 -3.91
N ALA A 36 1.78 -10.83 -4.86
CA ALA A 36 2.84 -9.82 -4.85
C ALA A 36 2.27 -8.40 -5.03
N VAL A 37 1.38 -8.19 -6.01
CA VAL A 37 0.73 -6.90 -6.26
C VAL A 37 -0.18 -6.50 -5.10
N ALA A 38 -0.91 -7.46 -4.51
CA ALA A 38 -1.74 -7.22 -3.34
C ALA A 38 -0.89 -6.76 -2.13
N THR A 39 0.24 -7.41 -1.90
CA THR A 39 1.18 -7.03 -0.82
C THR A 39 1.74 -5.63 -1.04
N LEU A 40 2.19 -5.31 -2.26
CA LEU A 40 2.69 -3.98 -2.61
C LEU A 40 1.61 -2.90 -2.43
N THR A 41 0.36 -3.22 -2.79
CA THR A 41 -0.78 -2.32 -2.59
C THR A 41 -1.04 -2.04 -1.12
N LEU A 42 -0.99 -3.06 -0.25
CA LEU A 42 -1.16 -2.88 1.20
C LEU A 42 -0.07 -1.99 1.80
N ILE A 43 1.20 -2.24 1.46
CA ILE A 43 2.35 -1.46 1.97
C ILE A 43 2.22 0.01 1.55
N LYS A 44 1.94 0.26 0.27
CA LYS A 44 1.73 1.61 -0.26
C LYS A 44 0.54 2.29 0.40
N GLY A 45 -0.60 1.61 0.48
CA GLY A 45 -1.84 2.14 1.04
C GLY A 45 -1.63 2.60 2.48
N ARG A 46 -1.02 1.74 3.31
CA ARG A 46 -0.67 2.10 4.70
C ARG A 46 0.25 3.29 4.80
N THR A 47 1.26 3.37 3.93
CA THR A 47 2.17 4.52 3.88
C THR A 47 1.44 5.82 3.57
N VAL A 48 0.50 5.80 2.60
CA VAL A 48 -0.31 6.97 2.25
C VAL A 48 -1.23 7.36 3.41
N ILE A 49 -1.91 6.39 4.01
CA ILE A 49 -2.81 6.59 5.16
C ILE A 49 -2.05 7.23 6.33
N ASP A 50 -0.95 6.62 6.77
CA ASP A 50 -0.22 7.08 7.95
C ASP A 50 0.50 8.42 7.69
N SER A 51 1.22 8.55 6.56
CA SER A 51 2.13 9.68 6.34
C SER A 51 1.53 10.85 5.56
N PHE A 52 0.45 10.65 4.79
CA PHE A 52 -0.14 11.71 3.95
C PHE A 52 -1.58 12.06 4.34
N MET A 53 -2.37 11.11 4.85
CA MET A 53 -3.73 11.39 5.37
C MET A 53 -3.73 11.81 6.84
N GLY A 54 -2.56 11.85 7.49
CA GLY A 54 -2.41 12.30 8.88
C GLY A 54 -2.94 11.30 9.91
N LEU A 55 -3.20 10.04 9.54
CA LEU A 55 -3.74 9.02 10.43
C LEU A 55 -2.70 8.44 11.40
N ARG A 56 -1.41 8.74 11.22
CA ARG A 56 -0.34 8.34 12.16
C ARG A 56 -0.60 8.80 13.59
N ASP A 57 -1.10 10.03 13.76
CA ASP A 57 -1.35 10.64 15.07
C ASP A 57 -2.85 10.62 15.46
N ALA A 58 -3.68 9.93 14.67
CA ALA A 58 -5.11 9.80 14.94
C ALA A 58 -5.42 8.74 16.01
N SER A 59 -6.66 8.73 16.51
CA SER A 59 -7.09 7.72 17.47
C SER A 59 -6.90 6.28 16.93
N PRO A 60 -6.50 5.31 17.78
CA PRO A 60 -6.24 3.94 17.33
C PRO A 60 -7.43 3.28 16.63
N LEU A 61 -8.66 3.57 17.09
CA LEU A 61 -9.89 3.06 16.48
C LEU A 61 -10.04 3.51 15.03
N LEU A 62 -9.80 4.80 14.75
CA LEU A 62 -9.90 5.34 13.40
C LEU A 62 -8.84 4.72 12.48
N ARG A 63 -7.59 4.60 12.98
CA ARG A 63 -6.50 3.99 12.24
C ARG A 63 -6.79 2.53 11.88
N HIS A 64 -7.25 1.73 12.84
CA HIS A 64 -7.63 0.34 12.58
C HIS A 64 -8.83 0.21 11.65
N THR A 65 -9.79 1.14 11.71
CA THR A 65 -10.95 1.14 10.80
C THR A 65 -10.51 1.36 9.36
N VAL A 66 -9.63 2.33 9.11
CA VAL A 66 -9.13 2.61 7.75
C VAL A 66 -8.20 1.50 7.27
N ASP A 67 -7.36 0.93 8.14
CA ASP A 67 -6.54 -0.25 7.82
C ASP A 67 -7.40 -1.46 7.44
N ALA A 68 -8.48 -1.71 8.18
CA ALA A 68 -9.42 -2.79 7.90
C ALA A 68 -10.16 -2.56 6.58
N TRP A 69 -10.55 -1.33 6.29
CA TRP A 69 -11.12 -0.96 4.98
C TRP A 69 -10.13 -1.22 3.84
N LEU A 70 -8.87 -0.79 3.97
CA LEU A 70 -7.83 -1.06 2.97
C LEU A 70 -7.64 -2.56 2.74
N ALA A 71 -7.55 -3.34 3.82
CA ALA A 71 -7.44 -4.79 3.75
C ALA A 71 -8.66 -5.41 3.05
N GLY A 72 -9.86 -4.93 3.36
CA GLY A 72 -11.10 -5.37 2.73
C GLY A 72 -11.14 -5.10 1.22
N VAL A 73 -10.71 -3.90 0.78
CA VAL A 73 -10.62 -3.56 -0.65
C VAL A 73 -9.62 -4.46 -1.38
N VAL A 74 -8.47 -4.73 -0.79
CA VAL A 74 -7.47 -5.64 -1.38
C VAL A 74 -8.00 -7.07 -1.45
N ALA A 75 -8.63 -7.56 -0.37
CA ALA A 75 -9.25 -8.88 -0.34
C ALA A 75 -10.35 -9.01 -1.39
N LEU A 76 -11.19 -8.00 -1.56
CA LEU A 76 -12.21 -7.97 -2.62
C LEU A 76 -11.57 -8.05 -4.00
N GLY A 77 -10.51 -7.27 -4.26
CA GLY A 77 -9.77 -7.34 -5.53
C GLY A 77 -9.17 -8.73 -5.80
N LEU A 78 -8.67 -9.41 -4.76
CA LEU A 78 -8.21 -10.79 -4.85
C LEU A 78 -9.35 -11.76 -5.22
N VAL A 79 -10.49 -11.65 -4.55
CA VAL A 79 -11.68 -12.48 -4.83
C VAL A 79 -12.15 -12.28 -6.28
N VAL A 80 -12.28 -11.03 -6.73
CA VAL A 80 -12.71 -10.70 -8.10
C VAL A 80 -11.74 -11.23 -9.15
N ARG A 81 -10.43 -11.27 -8.86
CA ARG A 81 -9.43 -11.80 -9.79
C ARG A 81 -9.44 -13.33 -9.88
N LEU A 82 -9.90 -14.00 -8.84
CA LEU A 82 -9.92 -15.47 -8.70
C LEU A 82 -11.27 -16.11 -9.07
N ALA A 83 -12.36 -15.33 -9.03
CA ALA A 83 -13.69 -15.71 -9.51
C ALA A 83 -13.76 -15.72 -11.04
#